data_AF-A0A946MBS0-F1
#
_entry.id   AF-A0A946MBS0-F1
#
_cell.length_a   1.000
_cell.length_b   1.000
_cell.length_c   1.000
_cell.angle_alpha   90.00
_cell.angle_beta   90.00
_cell.angle_gamma   90.00
#
_symmetry.space_group_name_H-M   'P 1'
#
loop_
_entity.id
_entity.type
_entity.pdbx_description
1 polymer ?
#
loop_
_entity_poly.entity_id
_entity_poly.type
_entity_poly.pdbx_seq_one_letter_code
_entity_poly.pdbx_strand_id
1 'polypeptide(L)'
;MQQTLITIPHELGGLPVFGWGWILILWGIYGGVWLTRYYTTTKNPDAAHPFIPIVAVAALIAFVLPFVEPTDTEGVATGLQVRGYGVMVLLGVLSGLGLLTMLARRQRLPEDFAMSLMLYLF
;
A
#
# COMPACT_ATOMS: atom_id res chain seq x y z
N MET A 1 0.31 15.67 -24.72
CA MET A 1 -0.60 15.74 -23.57
C MET A 1 0.06 15.02 -22.40
N GLN A 2 0.50 15.73 -21.36
CA GLN A 2 1.29 15.19 -20.25
C GLN A 2 0.38 14.61 -19.16
N GLN A 3 -0.06 13.37 -19.33
CA GLN A 3 -0.97 12.69 -18.38
C GLN A 3 -0.23 11.92 -17.28
N THR A 4 1.07 11.65 -17.48
CA THR A 4 1.95 10.91 -16.56
C THR A 4 2.67 11.89 -15.63
N LEU A 5 2.41 11.75 -14.33
CA LEU A 5 2.98 12.64 -13.31
C LEU A 5 4.34 12.10 -12.81
N ILE A 6 4.43 10.78 -12.62
CA ILE A 6 5.65 10.06 -12.22
C ILE A 6 5.67 8.74 -12.97
N THR A 7 6.79 8.42 -13.62
CA THR A 7 7.02 7.10 -14.24
C THR A 7 7.91 6.30 -13.30
N ILE A 8 7.36 5.24 -12.70
CA ILE A 8 8.16 4.30 -11.92
C ILE A 8 8.74 3.29 -12.92
N PRO A 9 10.07 3.21 -13.08
CA PRO A 9 10.68 2.24 -13.98
C PRO A 9 10.34 0.82 -13.52
N HIS A 10 10.04 -0.06 -14.48
CA HIS A 10 9.75 -1.47 -14.20
C HIS A 10 10.93 -2.17 -13.54
N GLU A 11 12.15 -1.80 -13.93
CA GLU A 11 13.39 -2.39 -13.44
C GLU A 11 14.25 -1.33 -12.75
N LEU A 12 14.79 -1.70 -11.59
CA LEU A 12 15.75 -0.88 -10.87
C LEU A 12 16.95 -1.76 -10.56
N GLY A 13 18.06 -1.53 -11.26
CA GLY A 13 19.29 -2.32 -11.09
C GLY A 13 19.18 -3.79 -11.53
N GLY A 14 18.36 -4.10 -12.54
CA GLY A 14 18.21 -5.46 -13.09
C GLY A 14 17.26 -6.38 -12.33
N LEU A 15 16.58 -5.85 -11.29
CA LEU A 15 15.49 -6.51 -10.59
C LEU A 15 14.18 -5.72 -10.82
N PRO A 16 13.05 -6.41 -11.02
CA PRO A 16 11.76 -5.73 -11.15
C PRO A 16 11.44 -4.97 -9.86
N VAL A 17 10.74 -3.85 -9.95
CA VAL A 17 10.30 -3.07 -8.78
C VAL A 17 9.05 -3.72 -8.16
N PHE A 18 8.17 -4.26 -9.00
CA PHE A 18 6.91 -4.91 -8.64
C PHE A 18 7.04 -6.46 -8.69
N GLY A 19 6.23 -7.19 -7.92
CA GLY A 19 6.31 -8.66 -7.84
C GLY A 19 7.49 -9.16 -7.01
N TRP A 20 8.33 -10.03 -7.57
CA TRP A 20 9.58 -10.55 -6.98
C TRP A 20 10.71 -9.52 -7.02
N GLY A 21 10.42 -8.35 -6.49
CA GLY A 21 11.18 -7.14 -6.70
C GLY A 21 11.61 -6.41 -5.44
N TRP A 22 12.11 -5.19 -5.61
CA TRP A 22 12.53 -4.32 -4.52
C TRP A 22 11.44 -4.09 -3.46
N ILE A 23 10.17 -3.96 -3.88
CA ILE A 23 9.05 -3.77 -2.95
C ILE A 23 8.90 -4.98 -2.01
N LEU A 24 9.04 -6.19 -2.54
CA LEU A 24 8.93 -7.41 -1.74
C LEU A 24 10.14 -7.57 -0.82
N ILE A 25 11.34 -7.23 -1.29
CA ILE A 25 12.55 -7.22 -0.45
C ILE A 25 12.40 -6.22 0.71
N LEU A 26 11.99 -4.99 0.43
CA LEU A 26 11.75 -3.97 1.45
C LEU A 26 10.66 -4.41 2.43
N TRP A 27 9.57 -4.99 1.94
CA TRP A 27 8.50 -5.51 2.78
C TRP A 27 8.95 -6.68 3.65
N GLY A 28 9.77 -7.58 3.10
CA GLY A 28 10.37 -8.69 3.83
C GLY A 28 11.33 -8.23 4.92
N ILE A 29 12.17 -7.23 4.64
CA ILE A 29 13.06 -6.62 5.64
C ILE A 29 12.24 -5.93 6.73
N TYR A 30 11.24 -5.13 6.35
CA TYR A 30 10.38 -4.43 7.30
C TYR A 30 9.62 -5.42 8.20
N GLY A 31 8.97 -6.42 7.59
CA GLY A 31 8.27 -7.48 8.30
C GLY A 31 9.20 -8.27 9.21
N GLY A 32 10.40 -8.64 8.74
CA GLY A 32 11.40 -9.37 9.51
C GLY A 32 11.93 -8.57 10.71
N VAL A 33 12.22 -7.28 10.53
CA VAL A 33 12.66 -6.39 11.62
C VAL A 33 11.55 -6.22 12.65
N TRP A 34 10.32 -5.95 12.19
CA TRP A 34 9.17 -5.75 13.07
C TRP A 34 8.88 -7.01 13.89
N LEU A 35 8.95 -8.17 13.24
CA LEU A 35 8.76 -9.47 13.85
C LEU A 35 9.86 -9.82 14.85
N THR A 36 11.12 -9.60 14.50
CA THR A 36 12.25 -9.81 15.41
C THR A 36 12.07 -8.96 16.66
N ARG A 37 11.67 -7.69 16.47
CA ARG A 37 11.38 -6.79 17.60
C ARG A 37 10.21 -7.28 18.45
N TYR A 38 9.15 -7.80 17.82
CA TYR A 38 8.00 -8.37 18.50
C TYR A 38 8.37 -9.59 19.37
N TYR A 39 9.16 -10.53 18.86
CA TYR A 39 9.63 -11.68 19.65
C TYR A 39 10.61 -11.32 20.76
N THR A 40 11.47 -10.32 20.55
CA THR A 40 12.41 -9.87 21.60
C THR A 40 11.72 -9.11 22.73
N THR A 41 10.57 -8.48 22.45
CA THR A 41 9.84 -7.66 23.44
C THR A 41 8.77 -8.47 24.19
N THR A 42 8.26 -9.55 23.58
CA THR A 42 7.10 -10.29 24.10
C THR A 42 7.50 -11.71 24.50
N LYS A 43 7.42 -12.05 25.80
CA LYS A 43 7.78 -13.37 26.34
C LYS A 43 6.76 -14.50 26.07
N ASN A 44 5.66 -14.21 25.38
CA ASN A 44 4.60 -15.18 25.07
C ASN A 44 4.65 -15.61 23.60
N PRO A 45 5.15 -16.82 23.29
CA PRO A 45 5.32 -17.31 21.91
C PRO A 45 4.03 -17.76 21.21
N ASP A 46 2.87 -17.79 21.89
CA ASP A 46 1.61 -18.29 21.33
C ASP A 46 0.86 -17.31 20.42
N ALA A 47 1.36 -16.08 20.26
CA ALA A 47 0.78 -15.11 19.33
C ALA A 47 1.28 -15.32 17.90
N ALA A 48 0.91 -16.44 17.26
CA ALA A 48 1.18 -16.68 15.83
C ALA A 48 0.29 -15.83 14.89
N HIS A 49 -0.72 -15.14 15.44
CA HIS A 49 -1.66 -14.30 14.69
C HIS A 49 -1.09 -13.10 13.92
N PRO A 50 -0.03 -12.38 14.39
CA PRO A 50 0.50 -11.20 13.70
C PRO A 50 1.20 -11.51 12.37
N PHE A 51 1.63 -12.76 12.16
CA PHE A 51 2.32 -13.16 10.92
C PHE A 51 1.40 -13.27 9.72
N ILE A 52 0.19 -13.78 9.94
CA ILE A 52 -0.78 -14.06 8.89
C ILE A 52 -1.02 -12.84 8.00
N PRO A 53 -1.30 -11.62 8.53
CA PRO A 53 -1.47 -10.44 7.68
C PRO A 53 -0.18 -10.03 6.96
N ILE A 54 0.99 -10.16 7.59
CA ILE A 54 2.28 -9.80 6.96
C ILE A 54 2.57 -10.70 5.76
N VAL A 55 2.39 -12.01 5.92
CA VAL A 55 2.59 -13.02 4.88
C VAL A 55 1.51 -12.89 3.80
N ALA A 56 0.26 -12.59 4.17
CA ALA A 56 -0.81 -12.35 3.20
C ALA A 56 -0.51 -11.14 2.32
N VAL A 57 -0.03 -10.03 2.89
CA VAL A 57 0.39 -8.85 2.12
C VAL A 57 1.60 -9.17 1.25
N ALA A 58 2.59 -9.91 1.76
CA ALA A 58 3.74 -10.35 0.98
C ALA A 58 3.32 -11.24 -0.22
N ALA A 59 2.38 -12.16 -0.01
CA ALA A 59 1.84 -13.00 -1.08
C ALA A 59 1.06 -12.17 -2.11
N LEU A 60 0.26 -11.19 -1.66
CA LEU A 60 -0.43 -10.27 -2.56
C LEU A 60 0.56 -9.45 -3.39
N ILE A 61 1.65 -8.97 -2.79
CA ILE A 61 2.73 -8.28 -3.50
C ILE A 61 3.44 -9.21 -4.50
N ALA A 62 3.71 -10.46 -4.12
CA ALA A 62 4.42 -11.41 -4.98
C ALA A 62 3.61 -11.89 -6.18
N PHE A 63 2.29 -12.11 -5.97
CA PHE A 63 1.43 -12.80 -6.95
C PHE A 63 0.40 -11.89 -7.62
N VAL A 64 -0.10 -10.86 -6.93
CA VAL A 64 -1.16 -9.98 -7.49
C VAL A 64 -0.58 -8.78 -8.22
N LEU A 65 0.43 -8.10 -7.65
CA LEU A 65 1.06 -6.94 -8.30
C LEU A 65 1.63 -7.22 -9.71
N PRO A 66 2.34 -8.33 -9.98
CA PRO A 66 2.83 -8.59 -11.34
C PRO A 66 1.71 -8.87 -12.34
N PHE A 67 0.51 -9.28 -11.88
CA PHE A 67 -0.67 -9.44 -12.74
C PHE A 67 -1.39 -8.12 -13.02
N VAL A 68 -1.23 -7.12 -12.15
CA VAL A 68 -1.86 -5.79 -12.29
C VAL A 68 -0.97 -4.82 -13.06
N GLU A 69 0.30 -5.16 -13.26
CA GLU A 69 1.22 -4.34 -14.04
C GLU A 69 0.79 -4.35 -15.53
N PRO A 70 0.44 -3.19 -16.11
CA PRO A 70 0.01 -3.12 -17.49
C PRO A 70 1.19 -3.49 -18.41
N THR A 71 1.01 -4.58 -19.14
CA THR A 71 1.94 -5.06 -20.17
C THR A 71 1.66 -4.28 -21.46
N ASP A 72 2.71 -3.76 -22.11
CA ASP A 72 2.56 -3.11 -23.40
C ASP A 72 2.14 -4.12 -24.49
N THR A 73 1.67 -3.65 -25.64
CA THR A 73 1.20 -4.47 -26.78
C THR A 73 2.25 -5.45 -27.34
N GLU A 74 3.52 -5.35 -26.92
CA GLU A 74 4.62 -6.27 -27.26
C GLU A 74 5.05 -7.21 -26.11
N GLY A 75 4.29 -7.25 -24.99
CA GLY A 75 4.56 -8.16 -23.87
C GLY A 75 5.72 -7.74 -22.95
N VAL A 76 6.23 -6.52 -23.13
CA VAL A 76 7.25 -5.92 -22.25
C VAL A 76 6.55 -5.05 -21.20
N ALA A 77 6.85 -5.30 -19.93
CA ALA A 77 6.29 -4.53 -18.81
C ALA A 77 6.89 -3.11 -18.81
N THR A 78 6.06 -2.12 -19.11
CA THR A 78 6.49 -0.72 -19.31
C THR A 78 6.60 0.08 -18.02
N GLY A 79 6.41 -0.55 -16.86
CA GLY A 79 6.45 0.10 -15.56
C GLY A 79 5.16 0.84 -15.23
N LEU A 80 4.93 1.05 -13.94
CA LEU A 80 3.71 1.68 -13.46
C LEU A 80 3.71 3.19 -13.75
N GLN A 81 2.93 3.59 -14.75
CA GLN A 81 2.69 4.99 -15.04
C GLN A 81 1.68 5.57 -14.06
N VAL A 82 2.17 6.33 -13.07
CA VAL A 82 1.30 7.03 -12.12
C VAL A 82 0.65 8.21 -12.84
N ARG A 83 -0.61 8.03 -13.24
CA ARG A 83 -1.40 9.03 -13.95
C ARG A 83 -1.77 10.17 -13.00
N GLY A 84 -1.67 11.40 -13.50
CA GLY A 84 -1.93 12.58 -12.69
C GLY A 84 -3.34 12.70 -12.15
N TYR A 85 -4.32 12.20 -12.91
CA TYR A 85 -5.70 12.12 -12.45
C TYR A 85 -5.85 11.26 -11.19
N GLY A 86 -5.21 10.09 -11.15
CA GLY A 86 -5.28 9.19 -9.99
C GLY A 86 -4.68 9.82 -8.74
N VAL A 87 -3.55 10.53 -8.88
CA VAL A 87 -2.91 11.26 -7.77
C VAL A 87 -3.82 12.36 -7.23
N MET A 88 -4.42 13.16 -8.13
CA MET A 88 -5.29 14.26 -7.71
C MET A 88 -6.58 13.76 -7.04
N VAL A 89 -7.17 12.68 -7.55
CA VAL A 89 -8.32 12.02 -6.91
C VAL A 89 -7.93 11.53 -5.52
N LEU A 90 -6.80 10.82 -5.38
CA LEU A 90 -6.32 10.32 -4.09
C LEU A 90 -6.10 11.46 -3.09
N LEU A 91 -5.51 12.58 -3.52
CA LEU A 91 -5.35 13.77 -2.69
C LEU A 91 -6.71 14.37 -2.29
N GLY A 92 -7.68 14.38 -3.19
CA GLY A 92 -9.06 14.79 -2.88
C GLY A 92 -9.69 13.92 -1.79
N VAL A 93 -9.56 12.59 -1.91
CA VAL A 93 -10.06 11.64 -0.91
C VAL A 93 -9.36 11.84 0.44
N LEU A 94 -8.02 11.92 0.45
CA LEU A 94 -7.23 12.08 1.67
C LEU A 94 -7.50 13.41 2.37
N SER A 95 -7.67 14.49 1.61
CA SER A 95 -8.03 15.80 2.17
C SER A 95 -9.46 15.80 2.73
N GLY A 96 -10.42 15.16 2.05
CA GLY A 96 -11.77 14.94 2.56
C GLY A 96 -11.77 14.13 3.87
N LEU A 97 -10.99 13.06 3.92
CA LEU A 97 -10.78 12.24 5.12
C LEU A 97 -10.18 13.06 6.27
N GLY A 98 -9.13 13.82 5.98
CA GLY A 98 -8.49 14.71 6.95
C GLY A 98 -9.47 15.75 7.52
N LEU A 99 -10.26 16.38 6.66
CA LEU A 99 -11.26 17.36 7.09
C LEU A 99 -12.39 16.73 7.91
N LEU A 100 -12.90 15.57 7.50
CA LEU A 100 -13.96 14.87 8.23
C LEU A 100 -13.49 14.46 9.63
N THR A 101 -12.29 13.90 9.76
CA THR A 101 -11.73 13.51 11.06
C THR A 101 -11.42 14.71 11.94
N MET A 102 -11.01 15.83 11.35
CA MET A 102 -10.82 17.08 12.08
C MET A 102 -12.16 17.65 12.58
N LEU A 103 -13.20 17.59 11.76
CA LEU A 103 -14.54 18.05 12.11
C LEU A 103 -15.18 17.15 13.18
N ALA A 104 -15.10 15.84 13.01
CA ALA A 104 -15.61 14.86 13.96
C ALA A 104 -14.99 15.05 15.35
N ARG A 105 -13.67 15.28 15.42
CA ARG A 105 -12.98 15.60 16.67
C ARG A 105 -13.46 16.91 17.29
N ARG A 106 -13.64 17.96 16.49
CA ARG A 106 -14.16 19.26 16.99
C ARG A 106 -15.57 19.15 17.53
N GLN A 107 -16.40 18.29 16.93
CA GLN A 107 -17.79 18.08 17.33
C GLN A 107 -17.97 16.99 18.39
N ARG A 108 -16.88 16.35 18.85
CA ARG A 108 -16.92 15.22 19.81
C ARG A 108 -17.82 14.07 19.33
N LEU A 109 -17.87 13.86 18.02
CA LEU A 109 -18.56 12.72 17.44
C LEU A 109 -17.77 11.43 17.76
N PRO A 110 -18.45 10.28 17.83
CA PRO A 110 -17.78 8.99 17.99
C PRO A 110 -16.72 8.81 16.89
N GLU A 111 -15.54 8.28 17.24
CA GLU A 111 -14.44 8.09 16.28
C GLU A 111 -14.85 7.18 15.12
N ASP A 112 -15.74 6.23 15.39
CA ASP A 112 -16.30 5.29 14.42
C ASP A 112 -17.25 5.96 13.42
N PHE A 113 -17.83 7.13 13.76
CA PHE A 113 -18.75 7.83 12.88
C PHE A 113 -18.05 8.38 11.63
N ALA A 114 -16.84 8.92 11.81
CA ALA A 114 -16.06 9.44 10.69
C ALA A 114 -15.66 8.32 9.73
N MET A 115 -15.22 7.16 10.25
CA MET A 115 -14.82 6.04 9.39
C MET A 115 -15.99 5.34 8.72
N SER A 116 -17.10 5.15 9.43
CA SER A 116 -18.30 4.53 8.84
C SER A 116 -18.90 5.41 7.74
N LEU A 117 -18.97 6.73 7.94
CA LEU A 117 -19.46 7.65 6.91
C LEU A 117 -18.56 7.66 5.68
N MET A 118 -17.26 7.51 5.87
CA MET A 118 -16.29 7.50 4.77
C MET A 118 -16.38 6.24 3.91
N LEU A 119 -16.55 5.08 4.55
CA LEU A 119 -16.77 3.81 3.85
C LEU A 119 -18.04 3.85 2.99
N TYR A 120 -19.05 4.63 3.38
CA TYR A 120 -20.28 4.79 2.62
C TYR A 120 -20.17 5.77 1.44
N LEU A 121 -19.20 6.68 1.47
CA LEU A 121 -19.05 7.75 0.48
C LEU A 121 -18.14 7.37 -0.69
N PHE A 122 -17.29 6.34 -0.54
CA PHE A 122 -16.32 5.86 -1.51
C PHE A 122 -16.54 4.38 -1.82
#